data_AF-A0A951K818-F1
#
_entry.id   AF-A0A951K818-F1
#
_cell.length_a   1.000
_cell.length_b   1.000
_cell.length_c   1.000
_cell.angle_alpha   90.00
_cell.angle_beta   90.00
_cell.angle_gamma   90.00
#
_symmetry.space_group_name_H-M   'P 1'
#
loop_
_entity.id
_entity.type
_entity.pdbx_description
1 polymer ?
#
loop_
_entity_poly.entity_id
_entity_poly.type
_entity_poly.pdbx_seq_one_letter_code
_entity_poly.pdbx_strand_id
1 'polypeptide(L)'
;MPELNPLAVIVAAAVVFVVSSAYYIVFAARVVDLRGDGTESDGMQPWKIGIEVVRCLVLASVVAGVVAAIGVTDAVEALQLAIVLWIGFPVILLVGSVIWENVPGALAAIHAGDWLLKLLIVAMVVTVWR
;
A
#
# COMPACT_ATOMS: atom_id res chain seq x y z
N MET A 1 10.96 -22.19 10.64
CA MET A 1 10.41 -20.91 10.13
C MET A 1 8.91 -21.08 10.13
N PRO A 2 8.11 -20.17 10.72
CA PRO A 2 6.65 -20.29 10.61
C PRO A 2 6.30 -20.36 9.12
N GLU A 3 5.58 -21.39 8.71
CA GLU A 3 5.28 -21.61 7.30
C GLU A 3 4.47 -20.42 6.76
N LEU A 4 4.92 -19.83 5.65
CA LEU A 4 4.19 -18.75 4.99
C LEU A 4 2.94 -19.35 4.36
N ASN A 5 1.75 -18.97 4.85
CA ASN A 5 0.49 -19.38 4.25
C ASN A 5 0.29 -18.67 2.89
N PRO A 6 0.41 -19.37 1.74
CA PRO A 6 0.32 -18.71 0.43
C PRO A 6 -1.07 -18.16 0.16
N LEU A 7 -2.10 -18.77 0.74
CA LEU A 7 -3.48 -18.29 0.62
C LEU A 7 -3.66 -16.94 1.32
N ALA A 8 -3.01 -16.73 2.48
CA ALA A 8 -3.05 -15.46 3.18
C ALA A 8 -2.40 -14.34 2.37
N VAL A 9 -1.31 -14.63 1.65
CA VAL A 9 -0.66 -13.68 0.74
C VAL A 9 -1.58 -13.30 -0.42
N ILE A 10 -2.21 -14.30 -1.07
CA ILE A 10 -3.12 -14.06 -2.20
C ILE A 10 -4.32 -13.22 -1.75
N VAL A 11 -4.93 -13.55 -0.60
CA VAL A 11 -6.08 -12.80 -0.09
C VAL A 11 -5.68 -11.40 0.35
N ALA A 12 -4.54 -11.23 1.04
CA ALA A 12 -4.04 -9.90 1.41
C ALA A 12 -3.85 -9.02 0.17
N ALA A 13 -3.25 -9.56 -0.90
CA ALA A 13 -3.05 -8.85 -2.16
C ALA A 13 -4.38 -8.47 -2.83
N ALA A 14 -5.34 -9.39 -2.87
CA ALA A 14 -6.66 -9.13 -3.45
C ALA A 14 -7.42 -8.04 -2.66
N VAL A 15 -7.45 -8.14 -1.33
CA VAL A 15 -8.12 -7.16 -0.46
C VAL A 15 -7.47 -5.79 -0.61
N VAL A 16 -6.13 -5.71 -0.58
CA VAL A 16 -5.42 -4.43 -0.76
C VAL A 16 -5.66 -3.83 -2.14
N PHE A 17 -5.66 -4.63 -3.20
CA PHE A 17 -5.96 -4.14 -4.55
C PHE A 17 -7.35 -3.49 -4.61
N VAL A 18 -8.37 -4.14 -4.05
CA VAL A 18 -9.75 -3.63 -4.02
C VAL A 18 -9.86 -2.37 -3.16
N VAL A 19 -9.30 -2.40 -1.93
CA VAL A 19 -9.37 -1.25 -1.01
C VAL A 19 -8.61 -0.04 -1.57
N SER A 20 -7.43 -0.26 -2.14
CA SER A 20 -6.66 0.82 -2.77
C SER A 20 -7.41 1.42 -3.97
N SER A 21 -8.00 0.56 -4.80
CA SER A 21 -8.82 1.02 -5.93
C SER A 21 -9.99 1.88 -5.45
N ALA A 22 -10.72 1.42 -4.42
CA ALA A 22 -11.81 2.18 -3.82
C ALA A 22 -11.33 3.52 -3.22
N TYR A 23 -10.16 3.52 -2.57
CA TYR A 23 -9.55 4.73 -2.01
C TYR A 23 -9.29 5.78 -3.11
N TYR A 24 -8.70 5.39 -4.24
CA TYR A 24 -8.47 6.33 -5.34
C TYR A 24 -9.75 6.75 -6.07
N ILE A 25 -10.79 5.92 -6.08
CA ILE A 25 -12.11 6.34 -6.58
C ILE A 25 -12.68 7.46 -5.70
N VAL A 26 -12.60 7.34 -4.37
CA VAL A 26 -13.07 8.37 -3.42
C VAL A 26 -12.30 9.68 -3.59
N PHE A 27 -10.98 9.62 -3.80
CA PHE A 27 -10.14 10.80 -3.97
C PHE A 27 -9.93 11.23 -5.43
N ALA A 28 -10.64 10.64 -6.40
CA ALA A 28 -10.37 10.81 -7.83
C ALA A 28 -10.36 12.28 -8.26
N ALA A 29 -11.41 13.04 -7.93
CA ALA A 29 -11.50 14.45 -8.27
C ALA A 29 -10.34 15.26 -7.68
N ARG A 30 -10.00 14.99 -6.42
CA ARG A 30 -8.93 15.70 -5.72
C ARG A 30 -7.56 15.39 -6.31
N VAL A 31 -7.33 14.14 -6.72
CA VAL A 31 -6.07 13.73 -7.37
C VAL A 31 -5.91 14.41 -8.73
N VAL A 32 -6.97 14.48 -9.53
CA VAL A 32 -6.95 15.19 -10.82
C VAL A 32 -6.64 16.68 -10.61
N ASP A 33 -7.36 17.34 -9.71
CA ASP A 33 -7.16 18.77 -9.42
C ASP A 33 -5.72 19.06 -8.95
N LEU A 34 -5.17 18.20 -8.09
CA LEU A 34 -3.84 18.40 -7.51
C LEU A 34 -2.71 18.09 -8.47
N ARG A 35 -2.90 17.21 -9.46
CA ARG A 35 -1.88 16.95 -10.49
C ARG A 35 -1.71 18.12 -11.45
N GLY A 36 -2.76 18.92 -11.64
CA GLY A 36 -2.72 20.15 -12.44
C GLY A 36 -2.42 19.90 -13.92
N ASP A 37 -2.39 18.64 -14.36
CA ASP A 37 -2.20 18.24 -15.73
C ASP A 37 -3.56 18.21 -16.42
N GLY A 38 -3.85 19.22 -17.26
CA GLY A 38 -4.99 19.18 -18.20
C GLY A 38 -4.90 18.05 -19.24
N THR A 39 -4.08 17.02 -18.99
CA THR A 39 -4.04 15.79 -19.74
C THR A 39 -5.27 14.98 -19.42
N GLU A 40 -6.11 14.75 -20.43
CA GLU A 40 -7.15 13.73 -20.37
C GLU A 40 -6.57 12.46 -19.74
N SER A 41 -7.31 11.88 -18.80
CA SER A 41 -6.95 10.58 -18.24
C SER A 41 -6.86 9.60 -19.40
N ASP A 42 -5.65 9.26 -19.80
CA ASP A 42 -5.38 8.15 -20.70
C ASP A 42 -5.99 6.93 -20.00
N GLY A 43 -7.17 6.50 -20.47
CA GLY A 43 -8.15 5.72 -19.72
C GLY A 43 -7.55 4.45 -19.09
N MET A 44 -8.26 3.79 -18.18
CA MET A 44 -7.73 2.64 -17.43
C MET A 44 -7.13 1.56 -18.36
N GLN A 45 -5.80 1.55 -18.51
CA GLN A 45 -5.10 0.64 -19.41
C GLN A 45 -4.98 -0.74 -18.73
N PRO A 46 -5.42 -1.85 -19.35
CA PRO A 46 -5.44 -3.17 -18.72
C PRO A 46 -4.10 -3.63 -18.15
N TRP A 47 -2.98 -3.26 -18.79
CA TRP A 47 -1.64 -3.63 -18.31
C TRP A 47 -1.27 -2.92 -16.99
N LYS A 48 -1.76 -1.70 -16.73
CA LYS A 48 -1.54 -0.98 -15.46
C LYS A 48 -2.24 -1.72 -14.31
N ILE A 49 -3.42 -2.28 -14.55
CA ILE A 49 -4.13 -3.13 -13.58
C ILE A 49 -3.29 -4.38 -13.28
N GLY A 50 -2.78 -5.04 -14.32
CA GLY A 50 -1.92 -6.22 -14.15
C GLY A 50 -0.68 -5.93 -13.31
N ILE A 51 -0.02 -4.79 -13.53
CA ILE A 51 1.11 -4.34 -12.71
C ILE A 51 0.70 -4.09 -11.27
N GLU A 52 -0.45 -3.45 -11.03
CA GLU A 52 -0.89 -3.17 -9.66
C GLU A 52 -1.17 -4.46 -8.87
N VAL A 53 -1.76 -5.47 -9.52
CA VAL A 53 -1.94 -6.80 -8.91
C VAL A 53 -0.60 -7.42 -8.53
N VAL A 54 0.39 -7.37 -9.44
CA VAL A 54 1.76 -7.87 -9.15
C VAL A 54 2.39 -7.09 -8.00
N ARG A 55 2.26 -5.76 -7.97
CA ARG A 55 2.77 -4.91 -6.87
C ARG A 55 2.13 -5.29 -5.54
N CYS A 56 0.82 -5.55 -5.50
CA CYS A 56 0.12 -5.99 -4.30
C CYS A 56 0.60 -7.36 -3.82
N LEU A 57 0.83 -8.31 -4.74
CA LEU A 57 1.37 -9.64 -4.41
C LEU A 57 2.80 -9.57 -3.86
N VAL A 58 3.66 -8.75 -4.48
CA VAL A 58 5.03 -8.52 -4.01
C VAL A 58 5.01 -7.91 -2.61
N LEU A 59 4.21 -6.85 -2.39
CA LEU A 59 4.06 -6.23 -1.08
C LEU A 59 3.61 -7.24 -0.02
N ALA A 60 2.55 -8.02 -0.32
CA ALA A 60 2.02 -9.03 0.58
C ALA A 60 3.05 -10.10 0.94
N SER A 61 3.81 -10.56 -0.06
CA SER A 61 4.85 -11.58 0.12
C SER A 61 6.00 -11.06 0.98
N VAL A 62 6.48 -9.84 0.72
CA VAL A 62 7.56 -9.21 1.50
C VAL A 62 7.14 -9.01 2.95
N VAL A 63 5.96 -8.43 3.18
CA VAL A 63 5.47 -8.20 4.56
C VAL A 63 5.25 -9.53 5.29
N ALA A 64 4.67 -10.54 4.64
CA ALA A 64 4.53 -11.87 5.24
C ALA A 64 5.89 -12.46 5.63
N GLY A 65 6.90 -12.32 4.77
CA GLY A 65 8.28 -12.71 5.06
C GLY A 65 8.88 -11.98 6.25
N VAL A 66 8.64 -10.66 6.38
CA VAL A 66 9.09 -9.86 7.53
C VAL A 66 8.39 -10.31 8.82
N VAL A 67 7.06 -10.46 8.79
CA VAL A 67 6.25 -11.00 9.92
C VAL A 67 6.80 -12.37 10.36
N ALA A 68 7.22 -13.21 9.41
CA ALA A 68 7.85 -14.50 9.70
C ALA A 68 9.25 -14.42 10.28
N ALA A 69 10.08 -13.52 9.76
CA ALA A 69 11.45 -13.37 10.17
C ALA A 69 11.57 -12.81 11.59
N ILE A 70 10.72 -11.83 11.95
CA ILE A 70 10.77 -11.16 13.26
C ILE A 70 9.80 -11.75 14.29
N GLY A 71 9.02 -12.75 13.91
CA GLY A 71 8.15 -13.48 14.83
C GLY A 71 6.93 -12.70 15.30
N VAL A 72 6.30 -11.91 14.42
CA VAL A 72 5.01 -11.24 14.73
C VAL A 72 3.92 -12.30 14.89
N THR A 73 3.24 -12.30 16.03
CA THR A 73 2.26 -13.32 16.44
C THR A 73 0.86 -12.78 16.75
N ASP A 74 0.72 -11.48 17.00
CA ASP A 74 -0.58 -10.88 17.32
C ASP A 74 -0.90 -9.60 16.53
N ALA A 75 -2.15 -9.16 16.65
CA ALA A 75 -2.67 -7.99 15.95
C ALA A 75 -2.00 -6.66 16.37
N VAL A 76 -1.56 -6.54 17.62
CA VAL A 76 -0.91 -5.32 18.13
C VAL A 76 0.49 -5.21 17.52
N GLU A 77 1.25 -6.31 17.51
CA GLU A 77 2.55 -6.39 16.85
C GLU A 77 2.45 -6.13 15.35
N ALA A 78 1.42 -6.68 14.68
CA ALA A 78 1.16 -6.42 13.26
C ALA A 78 0.85 -4.94 12.97
N LEU A 79 0.05 -4.30 13.84
CA LEU A 79 -0.26 -2.87 13.76
C LEU A 79 1.00 -2.02 13.94
N GLN A 80 1.82 -2.34 14.94
CA GLN A 80 3.10 -1.65 15.17
C GLN A 80 4.02 -1.79 13.97
N LEU A 81 4.16 -3.00 13.41
CA LEU A 81 4.95 -3.24 12.21
C LEU A 81 4.48 -2.39 11.04
N ALA A 82 3.16 -2.38 10.76
CA ALA A 82 2.60 -1.59 9.67
C ALA A 82 2.89 -0.08 9.83
N ILE A 83 2.74 0.45 11.05
CA ILE A 83 3.04 1.87 11.35
C ILE A 83 4.53 2.17 11.16
N VAL A 84 5.42 1.30 11.67
CA VAL A 84 6.87 1.48 11.52
C VAL A 84 7.29 1.45 10.06
N LEU A 85 6.79 0.48 9.28
CA LEU A 85 7.05 0.41 7.84
C LEU A 85 6.50 1.64 7.12
N TRP A 86 5.31 2.12 7.50
CA TRP A 86 4.70 3.29 6.88
C TRP A 86 5.50 4.56 7.12
N ILE A 87 5.98 4.78 8.34
CA ILE A 87 6.84 5.92 8.68
C ILE A 87 8.16 5.80 7.94
N GLY A 88 8.86 4.67 8.08
CA GLY A 88 10.21 4.47 7.56
C GLY A 88 10.32 4.54 6.04
N PHE A 89 9.26 4.16 5.33
CA PHE A 89 9.26 4.09 3.86
C PHE A 89 8.31 5.13 3.23
N PRO A 90 6.97 4.94 3.14
CA PRO A 90 6.07 5.92 2.54
C PRO A 90 6.27 7.36 3.00
N VAL A 91 6.27 7.62 4.31
CA VAL A 91 6.35 9.00 4.83
C VAL A 91 7.68 9.63 4.45
N ILE A 92 8.80 8.98 4.76
CA ILE A 92 10.14 9.53 4.47
C ILE A 92 10.34 9.76 2.97
N LEU A 93 9.93 8.80 2.12
CA LEU A 93 10.08 8.91 0.67
C LEU A 93 9.20 10.02 0.08
N LEU A 94 7.94 10.14 0.53
CA LEU A 94 7.02 11.17 0.05
C LEU A 94 7.36 12.56 0.57
N VAL A 95 7.90 12.68 1.78
CA VAL A 95 8.47 13.95 2.26
C VAL A 95 9.61 14.40 1.32
N GLY A 96 10.44 13.46 0.88
CA GLY A 96 11.47 13.72 -0.14
C GLY A 96 10.90 14.30 -1.42
N SER A 97 9.84 13.69 -1.98
CA SER A 97 9.24 14.17 -3.23
C SER A 97 8.56 15.53 -3.08
N VAL A 98 7.98 15.84 -1.92
CA VAL A 98 7.40 17.17 -1.65
C VAL A 98 8.49 18.23 -1.58
N ILE A 99 9.57 17.98 -0.83
CA ILE A 99 10.63 18.97 -0.59
C ILE A 99 11.49 19.20 -1.84
N TRP A 100 11.86 18.12 -2.54
CA TRP A 100 12.86 18.18 -3.60
C TRP A 100 12.28 18.16 -5.01
N GLU A 101 11.08 17.60 -5.20
CA GLU A 101 10.46 17.42 -6.52
C GLU A 101 9.19 18.26 -6.67
N ASN A 102 8.87 19.12 -5.70
CA ASN A 102 7.70 20.00 -5.68
C ASN A 102 6.36 19.26 -5.85
N VAL A 103 6.28 18.00 -5.43
CA VAL A 103 5.00 17.28 -5.39
C VAL A 103 4.06 18.00 -4.41
N PRO A 104 2.79 18.26 -4.79
CA PRO A 104 1.85 18.90 -3.88
C PRO A 104 1.69 18.11 -2.58
N GLY A 105 1.88 18.75 -1.42
CA GLY A 105 1.83 18.07 -0.13
C GLY A 105 0.50 17.34 0.13
N ALA A 106 -0.62 17.89 -0.35
CA ALA A 106 -1.92 17.22 -0.29
C ALA A 106 -1.99 15.94 -1.14
N LEU A 107 -1.32 15.92 -2.30
CA LEU A 107 -1.27 14.74 -3.17
C LEU A 107 -0.38 13.66 -2.52
N ALA A 108 0.76 14.07 -1.96
CA ALA A 108 1.62 13.19 -1.18
C ALA A 108 0.88 12.59 0.02
N ALA A 109 0.05 13.36 0.73
CA ALA A 109 -0.77 12.86 1.84
C ALA A 109 -1.79 11.81 1.38
N ILE A 110 -2.43 11.98 0.22
CA ILE A 110 -3.34 10.98 -0.35
C ILE A 110 -2.57 9.67 -0.61
N HIS A 111 -1.40 9.75 -1.23
CA HIS A 111 -0.54 8.59 -1.48
C HIS A 111 -0.06 7.93 -0.18
N ALA A 112 0.32 8.72 0.82
CA ALA A 112 0.72 8.22 2.13
C ALA A 112 -0.42 7.47 2.83
N GLY A 113 -1.65 8.00 2.77
CA GLY A 113 -2.83 7.35 3.35
C GLY A 113 -3.15 6.00 2.70
N ASP A 114 -3.07 5.93 1.37
CA ASP A 114 -3.21 4.67 0.63
C ASP A 114 -2.16 3.64 1.08
N TRP A 115 -0.87 4.03 1.15
CA TRP A 115 0.19 3.16 1.66
C TRP A 115 -0.05 2.66 3.09
N LEU A 116 -0.56 3.52 3.97
CA LEU A 116 -0.89 3.13 5.34
C LEU A 116 -1.94 2.03 5.35
N LEU A 117 -3.03 2.20 4.59
CA LEU A 117 -4.08 1.18 4.46
C LEU A 117 -3.53 -0.14 3.91
N LYS A 118 -2.70 -0.08 2.86
CA LYS A 118 -2.06 -1.28 2.30
C LYS A 118 -1.27 -2.04 3.37
N LEU A 119 -0.41 -1.34 4.10
CA LEU A 119 0.45 -1.95 5.12
C LEU A 119 -0.35 -2.52 6.29
N LEU A 120 -1.35 -1.79 6.78
CA LEU A 120 -2.24 -2.25 7.85
C LEU A 120 -2.97 -3.54 7.45
N ILE A 121 -3.62 -3.53 6.28
CA ILE A 121 -4.40 -4.68 5.81
C ILE A 121 -3.49 -5.89 5.60
N VAL A 122 -2.39 -5.72 4.88
CA VAL A 122 -1.47 -6.82 4.60
C VAL A 122 -0.91 -7.40 5.91
N ALA A 123 -0.35 -6.56 6.79
CA ALA A 123 0.27 -7.04 8.03
C ALA A 123 -0.76 -7.78 8.90
N MET A 124 -1.99 -7.26 9.00
CA MET A 124 -3.07 -7.90 9.76
C MET A 124 -3.48 -9.25 9.16
N VAL A 125 -3.78 -9.29 7.85
CA VAL A 125 -4.24 -10.53 7.19
C VAL A 125 -3.18 -11.62 7.30
N VAL A 126 -1.92 -11.31 6.98
CA VAL A 126 -0.86 -12.31 7.00
C VAL A 126 -0.42 -12.71 8.41
N THR A 127 -0.79 -11.95 9.44
CA THR A 127 -0.56 -12.33 10.84
C THR A 127 -1.68 -13.19 11.39
N VAL A 128 -2.94 -12.83 11.12
CA VAL A 128 -4.13 -13.52 11.66
C VAL A 128 -4.40 -14.86 10.97
N TRP A 129 -4.02 -15.00 9.69
CA TRP A 129 -4.17 -16.25 8.92
C TRP A 129 -2.91 -17.11 8.84
N ARG A 130 -1.99 -16.91 9.78
CA ARG A 130 -0.80 -17.76 9.92
C ARG A 130 -1.15 -19.19 10.32
#